data_AF-K6U8L8-F1
#
_entry.id   AF-K6U8L8-F1
#
_cell.length_a   1.000
_cell.length_b   1.000
_cell.length_c   1.000
_cell.angle_alpha   90.00
_cell.angle_beta   90.00
_cell.angle_gamma   90.00
#
_symmetry.space_group_name_H-M   'P 1'
#
loop_
_entity.id
_entity.type
_entity.pdbx_description
1 polymer ?
#
loop_
_entity_poly.entity_id
_entity_poly.type
_entity_poly.pdbx_seq_one_letter_code
_entity_poly.pdbx_strand_id
1 'polypeptide(L)'
;MIRISMSLPRKLLEEFDEILHDRGYNSRSKGIRDALEDYIIRYQWMNEMEGERMGTLAVIFEYHYTGVLKDLANIQHDFRNQITAVMRTEIGEKYCQEIIVVKGDVKHIRDLTEKIKSLKGVEHVKLTSTVSKESHQ
;
A
#
# COMPACT_ATOMS: atom_id res chain seq x y z
N MET A 1 -21.90 -20.39 4.39
CA MET A 1 -21.37 -19.14 4.97
C MET A 1 -20.68 -19.46 6.27
N ILE A 2 -19.46 -18.95 6.47
CA ILE A 2 -18.72 -19.06 7.74
C ILE A 2 -18.90 -17.73 8.49
N ARG A 3 -19.15 -17.79 9.80
CA ARG A 3 -19.19 -16.59 10.65
C ARG A 3 -17.83 -16.43 11.32
N ILE A 4 -17.29 -15.22 11.24
CA ILE A 4 -16.04 -14.84 11.90
C ILE A 4 -16.32 -13.69 12.88
N SER A 5 -15.52 -13.61 13.94
CA SER A 5 -15.52 -12.48 14.87
C SER A 5 -14.13 -11.85 14.84
N MET A 6 -14.08 -10.52 14.83
CA MET A 6 -12.82 -9.77 14.79
C MET A 6 -12.88 -8.57 15.74
N SER A 7 -11.75 -8.23 16.34
CA SER A 7 -11.60 -7.00 17.13
C SER A 7 -11.11 -5.87 16.21
N LEU A 8 -11.79 -4.73 16.24
CA LEU A 8 -11.44 -3.55 15.46
C LEU A 8 -11.37 -2.32 16.38
N PRO A 9 -10.50 -1.34 16.10
CA PRO A 9 -10.55 -0.04 16.78
C PRO A 9 -11.94 0.59 16.60
N ARG A 10 -12.51 1.12 17.69
CA ARG A 10 -13.86 1.74 17.67
C ARG A 10 -13.99 2.78 16.55
N LYS A 11 -13.02 3.68 16.46
CA LYS A 11 -13.00 4.76 15.47
C LYS A 11 -13.07 4.24 14.03
N LEU A 12 -12.34 3.16 13.73
CA LEU A 12 -12.35 2.54 12.40
C LEU A 12 -13.74 1.97 12.04
N LEU A 13 -14.42 1.35 13.02
CA LEU A 13 -15.77 0.82 12.79
C LEU A 13 -16.80 1.95 12.59
N GLU A 14 -16.68 3.04 13.34
CA GLU A 14 -17.55 4.23 13.20
C GLU A 14 -17.38 4.86 11.82
N GLU A 15 -16.14 5.14 11.38
CA GLU A 15 -15.86 5.67 10.05
C GLU A 15 -16.37 4.74 8.94
N PHE A 16 -16.25 3.42 9.12
CA PHE A 16 -16.75 2.45 8.15
C PHE A 16 -18.28 2.45 8.07
N ASP A 17 -18.99 2.50 9.21
CA ASP A 17 -20.46 2.54 9.25
C ASP A 17 -21.02 3.81 8.60
N GLU A 18 -20.35 4.96 8.75
CA GLU A 18 -20.69 6.21 8.04
C GLU A 18 -20.58 6.05 6.53
N ILE A 19 -19.46 5.50 6.04
CA ILE A 19 -19.25 5.26 4.60
C ILE A 19 -20.31 4.31 4.03
N LEU A 20 -20.70 3.27 4.78
CA LEU A 20 -21.73 2.34 4.36
C LEU A 20 -23.10 3.01 4.25
N HIS A 21 -23.44 3.87 5.21
CA HIS A 21 -24.67 4.66 5.17
C HIS A 21 -24.70 5.55 3.91
N ASP A 22 -23.65 6.33 3.68
CA ASP A 22 -23.54 7.25 2.54
C ASP A 22 -23.60 6.55 1.19
N ARG A 23 -23.06 5.33 1.12
CA ARG A 23 -23.07 4.49 -0.09
C ARG A 23 -24.35 3.65 -0.25
N GLY A 24 -25.33 3.79 0.65
CA GLY A 24 -26.61 3.09 0.57
C GLY A 24 -26.54 1.58 0.84
N TYR A 25 -25.58 1.14 1.66
CA TYR A 25 -25.45 -0.26 2.03
C TYR A 25 -26.50 -0.65 3.08
N ASN A 26 -27.24 -1.73 2.80
CA ASN A 26 -28.26 -2.26 3.72
C ASN A 26 -27.68 -3.17 4.82
N SER A 27 -26.38 -3.44 4.82
CA SER A 27 -25.74 -4.34 5.79
C SER A 27 -24.24 -4.14 5.87
N ARG A 28 -23.71 -4.06 7.10
CA ARG A 28 -22.27 -4.14 7.40
C ARG A 28 -21.60 -5.33 6.76
N SER A 29 -22.21 -6.52 6.85
CA SER A 29 -21.65 -7.75 6.31
C SER A 29 -21.48 -7.71 4.79
N LYS A 30 -22.34 -6.98 4.08
CA LYS A 30 -22.18 -6.75 2.64
C LYS A 30 -21.00 -5.81 2.39
N GLY A 31 -20.94 -4.68 3.10
CA GLY A 31 -19.83 -3.74 3.01
C GLY A 31 -18.46 -4.38 3.24
N ILE A 32 -18.34 -5.19 4.30
CA ILE A 32 -17.09 -5.93 4.61
C ILE A 32 -16.75 -6.91 3.49
N ARG A 33 -17.74 -7.62 2.94
CA ARG A 33 -17.51 -8.56 1.84
C ARG A 33 -17.01 -7.86 0.59
N ASP A 34 -17.67 -6.78 0.18
CA ASP A 34 -17.28 -6.01 -1.00
C ASP A 34 -15.86 -5.43 -0.84
N ALA A 35 -15.51 -4.99 0.37
CA ALA A 35 -14.14 -4.53 0.68
C ALA A 35 -13.11 -5.66 0.60
N LEU A 36 -13.43 -6.87 1.07
CA LEU A 36 -12.57 -8.05 0.93
C LEU A 36 -12.42 -8.48 -0.53
N GLU A 37 -13.50 -8.46 -1.31
CA GLU A 37 -13.48 -8.78 -2.75
C GLU A 37 -12.63 -7.76 -3.53
N ASP A 38 -12.82 -6.47 -3.30
CA ASP A 38 -12.00 -5.40 -3.90
C ASP A 38 -10.51 -5.56 -3.53
N TYR A 39 -10.21 -5.91 -2.27
CA TYR A 39 -8.84 -6.21 -1.85
C TYR A 39 -8.24 -7.39 -2.64
N ILE A 40 -8.98 -8.49 -2.79
CA ILE A 40 -8.53 -9.69 -3.51
C ILE A 40 -8.31 -9.38 -5.00
N ILE A 41 -9.27 -8.71 -5.64
CA ILE A 41 -9.19 -8.37 -7.08
C ILE A 41 -7.99 -7.47 -7.35
N ARG A 42 -7.77 -6.43 -6.53
CA ARG A 42 -6.59 -5.56 -6.66
C ARG A 42 -5.29 -6.32 -6.53
N TYR A 43 -5.22 -7.26 -5.58
CA TYR A 43 -4.05 -8.11 -5.42
C TYR A 43 -3.83 -9.02 -6.63
N GLN A 44 -4.90 -9.60 -7.18
CA GLN A 44 -4.84 -10.40 -8.40
C GLN A 44 -4.38 -9.58 -9.61
N TRP A 45 -4.94 -8.37 -9.81
CA TRP A 45 -4.53 -7.48 -10.89
C TRP A 45 -3.06 -7.07 -10.77
N MET A 46 -2.58 -6.75 -9.57
CA MET A 46 -1.16 -6.52 -9.33
C MET A 46 -0.31 -7.75 -9.67
N ASN A 47 -0.85 -8.96 -9.49
CA ASN A 47 -0.16 -10.19 -9.80
C ASN A 47 -0.17 -10.59 -11.27
N GLU A 48 -1.17 -10.16 -12.03
CA GLU A 48 -1.30 -10.37 -13.47
C GLU A 48 -0.46 -9.36 -14.28
N MET A 49 0.05 -8.29 -13.66
CA MET A 49 0.97 -7.40 -14.34
C MET A 49 2.28 -8.12 -14.66
N GLU A 50 2.74 -7.96 -15.90
CA GLU A 50 4.04 -8.46 -16.36
C GLU A 50 4.89 -7.37 -17.02
N GLY A 51 6.19 -7.63 -17.11
CA GLY A 51 7.17 -6.82 -17.83
C GLY A 51 7.75 -5.62 -17.07
N GLU A 52 8.54 -4.84 -17.78
CA GLU A 52 9.17 -3.59 -17.32
C GLU A 52 8.12 -2.49 -17.06
N ARG A 53 8.16 -1.92 -15.86
CA ARG A 53 7.26 -0.86 -15.41
C ARG A 53 8.03 0.31 -14.83
N MET A 54 7.39 1.48 -14.86
CA MET A 54 7.79 2.64 -14.08
C MET A 54 6.62 3.09 -13.21
N GLY A 55 6.88 3.56 -12.01
CA GLY A 55 5.82 3.95 -11.09
C GLY A 55 6.30 4.65 -9.84
N THR A 56 5.37 4.83 -8.91
CA THR A 56 5.62 5.42 -7.59
C THR A 56 4.92 4.59 -6.52
N LEU A 57 5.62 4.33 -5.41
CA LEU A 57 5.00 3.89 -4.18
C LEU A 57 4.81 5.11 -3.28
N ALA A 58 3.58 5.35 -2.86
CA ALA A 58 3.28 6.27 -1.76
C ALA A 58 3.21 5.47 -0.46
N VAL A 59 4.04 5.81 0.51
CA VAL A 59 4.15 5.15 1.82
C VAL A 59 3.85 6.17 2.91
N ILE A 60 2.96 5.86 3.84
CA ILE A 60 2.73 6.65 5.06
C ILE A 60 3.10 5.79 6.26
N PHE A 61 3.94 6.32 7.15
CA PHE A 61 4.40 5.62 8.34
C PHE A 61 4.58 6.56 9.53
N GLU A 62 4.44 6.04 10.74
CA GLU A 62 4.66 6.79 11.99
C GLU A 62 6.14 6.76 12.36
N TYR A 63 6.86 7.88 12.28
CA TYR A 63 8.33 7.87 12.43
C TYR A 63 8.82 7.58 13.86
N HIS A 64 7.94 7.73 14.86
CA HIS A 64 8.21 7.34 16.24
C HIS A 64 8.10 5.82 16.46
N TYR A 65 7.52 5.08 15.52
CA TYR A 65 7.41 3.63 15.64
C TYR A 65 8.79 3.00 15.63
N THR A 66 9.12 2.26 16.69
CA THR A 66 10.47 1.74 16.89
C THR A 66 10.89 0.82 15.74
N GLY A 67 11.99 1.16 15.08
CA GLY A 67 12.58 0.35 14.01
C GLY A 67 12.09 0.67 12.60
N VAL A 68 10.95 1.35 12.42
CA VAL A 68 10.33 1.52 11.09
C VAL A 68 11.28 2.21 10.11
N LEU A 69 11.98 3.25 10.54
CA LEU A 69 12.94 3.98 9.70
C LEU A 69 14.10 3.11 9.23
N LYS A 70 14.61 2.25 10.12
CA LYS A 70 15.73 1.36 9.83
C LYS A 70 15.28 0.24 8.88
N ASP A 71 14.12 -0.35 9.16
CA ASP A 71 13.58 -1.45 8.36
C ASP A 71 13.21 -0.97 6.96
N LEU A 72 12.62 0.22 6.84
CA LEU A 72 12.32 0.85 5.56
C LEU A 72 13.61 1.10 4.76
N ALA A 73 14.65 1.65 5.40
CA ALA A 73 15.95 1.89 4.76
C ALA A 73 16.63 0.60 4.30
N ASN A 74 16.57 -0.47 5.10
CA ASN A 74 17.11 -1.78 4.73
C ASN A 74 16.40 -2.35 3.52
N ILE A 75 15.06 -2.33 3.50
CA ILE A 75 14.28 -2.78 2.35
C ILE A 75 14.63 -1.94 1.12
N GLN A 76 14.66 -0.61 1.22
CA GLN A 76 15.00 0.24 0.08
C GLN A 76 16.41 -0.06 -0.45
N HIS A 77 17.37 -0.32 0.43
CA HIS A 77 18.73 -0.70 0.03
C HIS A 77 18.77 -2.04 -0.72
N ASP A 78 17.97 -3.02 -0.31
CA ASP A 78 17.85 -4.32 -0.98
C ASP A 78 17.25 -4.18 -2.40
N PHE A 79 16.39 -3.18 -2.62
CA PHE A 79 15.74 -2.89 -3.90
C PHE A 79 16.32 -1.66 -4.62
N ARG A 80 17.55 -1.25 -4.30
CA ARG A 80 18.19 -0.05 -4.85
C ARG A 80 18.30 -0.03 -6.39
N ASN A 81 18.27 -1.20 -7.04
CA ASN A 81 18.29 -1.32 -8.50
C ASN A 81 16.95 -0.95 -9.13
N GLN A 82 15.86 -1.10 -8.38
CA GLN A 82 14.50 -0.76 -8.82
C GLN A 82 14.09 0.64 -8.37
N ILE A 83 14.72 1.20 -7.33
CA ILE A 83 14.40 2.53 -6.80
C ILE A 83 15.25 3.58 -7.50
N THR A 84 14.60 4.53 -8.18
CA THR A 84 15.27 5.61 -8.91
C THR A 84 15.38 6.89 -8.08
N ALA A 85 14.41 7.13 -7.18
CA ALA A 85 14.41 8.27 -6.27
C ALA A 85 13.53 8.00 -5.06
N VAL A 86 13.84 8.65 -3.94
CA VAL A 86 12.99 8.66 -2.74
C VAL A 86 12.85 10.11 -2.28
N MET A 87 11.61 10.55 -2.13
CA MET A 87 11.29 11.84 -1.51
C MET A 87 10.54 11.56 -0.22
N ARG A 88 10.98 12.17 0.89
CA ARG A 88 10.32 12.08 2.19
C ARG A 88 9.83 13.46 2.63
N THR A 89 8.59 13.53 3.10
CA THR A 89 7.97 14.75 3.62
C THR A 89 7.31 14.44 4.97
N GLU A 90 7.42 15.36 5.92
CA GLU A 90 6.73 15.26 7.21
C GLU A 90 5.24 15.62 7.05
N ILE A 91 4.37 14.87 7.72
CA ILE A 91 2.92 15.13 7.81
C ILE A 91 2.56 15.30 9.29
N GLY A 92 2.27 16.53 9.68
CA GLY A 92 1.97 16.87 11.08
C GLY A 92 3.13 16.51 11.99
N GLU A 93 2.84 16.09 13.23
CA GLU A 93 3.87 15.84 14.24
C GLU A 93 4.34 14.38 14.33
N LYS A 94 3.64 13.44 13.70
CA LYS A 94 3.83 11.99 13.94
C LYS A 94 4.13 11.16 12.70
N TYR A 95 3.71 11.62 11.52
CA TYR A 95 3.76 10.82 10.31
C TYR A 95 4.76 11.37 9.32
N CYS A 96 5.34 10.46 8.54
CA CYS A 96 6.07 10.82 7.33
C CYS A 96 5.39 10.18 6.13
N GLN A 97 5.44 10.88 5.01
CA GLN A 97 5.13 10.34 3.71
C GLN A 97 6.43 10.14 2.93
N GLU A 98 6.55 8.98 2.29
CA GLU A 98 7.53 8.76 1.24
C GLU A 98 6.87 8.56 -0.11
N ILE A 99 7.47 9.16 -1.13
CA ILE A 99 7.25 8.84 -2.53
C ILE A 99 8.52 8.17 -3.05
N ILE A 100 8.42 6.88 -3.34
CA ILE A 100 9.51 6.06 -3.87
C ILE A 100 9.25 5.88 -5.37
N VAL A 101 10.07 6.51 -6.21
CA VAL A 101 10.02 6.32 -7.66
C VAL A 101 10.72 5.02 -8.01
N VAL A 102 10.05 4.16 -8.77
CA VAL A 102 10.53 2.84 -9.14
C VAL A 102 10.53 2.61 -10.64
N LYS A 103 11.50 1.83 -11.11
CA LYS A 103 11.59 1.31 -12.48
C LYS A 103 12.18 -0.09 -12.46
N GLY A 104 11.60 -1.01 -13.22
CA GLY A 104 12.11 -2.37 -13.38
C GLY A 104 11.01 -3.38 -13.65
N ASP A 105 11.37 -4.67 -13.60
CA ASP A 105 10.37 -5.76 -13.67
C ASP A 105 9.36 -5.65 -12.53
N VAL A 106 8.08 -5.68 -12.88
CA VAL A 106 6.95 -5.52 -11.94
C VAL A 106 6.94 -6.54 -10.80
N LYS A 107 7.53 -7.72 -10.98
CA LYS A 107 7.66 -8.71 -9.90
C LYS A 107 8.50 -8.16 -8.76
N HIS A 108 9.64 -7.53 -9.05
CA HIS A 108 10.48 -6.91 -8.02
C HIS A 108 9.82 -5.68 -7.39
N ILE A 109 9.11 -4.87 -8.18
CA ILE A 109 8.37 -3.71 -7.67
C ILE A 109 7.25 -4.15 -6.73
N ARG A 110 6.56 -5.24 -7.06
CA ARG A 110 5.53 -5.84 -6.20
C ARG A 110 6.15 -6.41 -4.92
N ASP A 111 7.26 -7.13 -5.01
CA ASP A 111 7.94 -7.68 -3.84
C ASP A 111 8.42 -6.57 -2.88
N LEU A 112 8.93 -5.46 -3.42
CA LEU A 112 9.23 -4.25 -2.65
C LEU A 112 7.97 -3.72 -1.95
N THR A 113 6.86 -3.59 -2.70
CA THR A 113 5.59 -3.07 -2.18
C THR A 113 5.07 -3.91 -1.01
N GLU A 114 5.05 -5.24 -1.15
CA GLU A 114 4.56 -6.15 -0.12
C GLU A 114 5.47 -6.17 1.12
N LYS A 115 6.79 -6.14 0.93
CA LYS A 115 7.74 -6.03 2.05
C LYS A 115 7.52 -4.76 2.85
N ILE A 116 7.36 -3.60 2.21
CA ILE A 116 7.09 -2.34 2.90
C ILE A 116 5.73 -2.40 3.62
N LYS A 117 4.69 -2.91 2.94
CA LYS A 117 3.33 -3.01 3.50
C LYS A 117 3.26 -3.91 4.72
N SER A 118 4.14 -4.91 4.82
CA SER A 118 4.21 -5.82 5.95
C SER A 118 4.90 -5.24 7.20
N LEU A 119 5.59 -4.10 7.08
CA LEU A 119 6.30 -3.48 8.20
C LEU A 119 5.34 -2.94 9.25
N LYS A 120 5.66 -3.20 10.51
CA LYS A 120 4.98 -2.54 11.62
C LYS A 120 5.34 -1.05 11.63
N GLY A 121 4.34 -0.20 11.88
CA GLY A 121 4.49 1.26 11.82
C GLY A 121 4.24 1.88 10.44
N VAL A 122 4.08 1.06 9.39
CA VAL A 122 3.58 1.52 8.09
C VAL A 122 2.04 1.46 8.10
N GLU A 123 1.39 2.59 7.85
CA GLU A 123 -0.07 2.70 7.83
C GLU A 123 -0.65 2.52 6.43
N HIS A 124 0.03 3.08 5.42
CA HIS A 124 -0.47 3.03 4.05
C HIS A 124 0.65 2.78 3.06
N VAL A 125 0.39 1.92 2.07
CA VAL A 125 1.24 1.72 0.90
C VAL A 125 0.36 1.65 -0.33
N LYS A 126 0.65 2.46 -1.33
CA LYS A 126 -0.05 2.44 -2.61
C LYS A 126 0.94 2.51 -3.77
N LEU A 127 0.91 1.47 -4.61
CA LEU A 127 1.61 1.45 -5.88
C LEU A 127 0.74 2.08 -6.97
N THR A 128 1.32 2.98 -7.75
CA THR A 128 0.78 3.41 -9.04
C THR A 128 1.86 3.18 -10.08
N SER A 129 1.59 2.36 -11.10
CA SER A 129 2.57 1.99 -12.12
C SER A 129 1.99 2.04 -13.52
N THR A 130 2.85 2.26 -14.50
CA THR A 130 2.55 2.24 -15.93
C THR A 130 3.60 1.44 -16.70
N VAL A 131 3.31 1.10 -17.96
CA VAL A 131 4.28 0.45 -18.86
C VAL A 131 5.47 1.37 -19.06
N SER A 132 6.69 0.85 -18.87
CA SER A 132 7.92 1.55 -19.24
C SER A 132 7.99 1.60 -20.76
N LYS A 133 7.80 2.77 -21.38
CA LYS A 133 8.11 2.96 -22.80
C LYS A 133 9.60 3.25 -22.89
N GLU A 134 10.37 2.36 -23.51
CA GLU A 134 11.74 2.68 -23.86
C GLU A 134 11.73 3.91 -24.76
N SER A 135 12.46 4.94 -24.34
CA SER A 135 12.80 6.06 -25.21
C SER A 135 13.83 5.52 -26.20
N HIS A 136 13.38 4.94 -27.31
CA HIS A 136 14.24 4.81 -28.47
C HIS A 136 14.53 6.23 -28.96
N GLN A 137 15.67 6.77 -28.54
CA GLN A 137 16.37 7.81 -29.30
C GLN A 137 17.05 7.16 -30.50
#